data_AF-A0A5B8MPX5-F1
#
_entry.id   AF-A0A5B8MPX5-F1
#
_cell.length_a   1.000
_cell.length_b   1.000
_cell.length_c   1.000
_cell.angle_alpha   90.00
_cell.angle_beta   90.00
_cell.angle_gamma   90.00
#
_symmetry.space_group_name_H-M   'P 1'
#
loop_
_entity.id
_entity.type
_entity.pdbx_description
1 polymer ?
#
loop_
_entity_poly.entity_id
_entity_poly.type
_entity_poly.pdbx_seq_one_letter_code
_entity_poly.pdbx_strand_id
1 'polypeptide(L)'
;MRDQMATRMARRTSEVLGGTSGRVEGGMRTTGRARRRGKAKGGAALRRDAGPVDERPSYEELDTNPINALFFRLFMEKLEERVGFSSALPGYDGLIEVVRTLNVGSKSSEEIRALSKLVLLSLFPPWLPPAFRVMFAKPFPELSYLMNAWVTSLCCEWLMGPTTLNEVELEEGGRKVPGVLVERCRYLEEVGCASACMNSCKFPTQEFFKQDMGLDVTLEPNYDDFSCQFVFGKEAPPLEEDEACATLCFKQCTFPKAGKLREGLCPSQYRDEN
;
A
#
# COMPACT_ATOMS: atom_id res chain seq x y z
N MET A 1 32.91 -34.14 -7.98
CA MET A 1 34.23 -33.55 -8.30
C MET A 1 34.17 -32.02 -8.18
N ARG A 2 33.93 -31.54 -6.96
CA ARG A 2 33.81 -30.11 -6.60
C ARG A 2 34.64 -29.87 -5.35
N ASP A 3 35.95 -30.16 -5.41
CA ASP A 3 36.82 -29.97 -4.25
C ASP A 3 38.33 -29.86 -4.59
N GLN A 4 38.69 -29.04 -5.59
CA GLN A 4 40.12 -28.77 -5.92
C GLN A 4 40.40 -27.31 -6.36
N MET A 5 39.59 -26.34 -5.94
CA MET A 5 39.73 -24.93 -6.38
C MET A 5 40.09 -23.92 -5.27
N ALA A 6 40.54 -24.38 -4.09
CA ALA A 6 40.82 -23.51 -2.94
C ALA A 6 42.30 -23.38 -2.54
N THR A 7 43.27 -23.70 -3.41
CA THR A 7 44.70 -23.69 -3.02
C THR A 7 45.64 -23.13 -4.09
N ARG A 8 45.35 -21.92 -4.59
CA ARG A 8 46.29 -21.12 -5.42
C ARG A 8 46.40 -19.66 -4.96
N MET A 9 46.39 -19.45 -3.65
CA MET A 9 46.56 -18.13 -3.02
C MET A 9 47.84 -18.02 -2.18
N ALA A 10 48.96 -18.54 -2.67
CA ALA A 10 50.27 -18.25 -2.12
C ALA A 10 51.34 -18.48 -3.19
N ARG A 11 52.24 -17.51 -3.36
CA ARG A 11 53.37 -17.45 -4.32
C ARG A 11 53.08 -16.75 -5.65
N ARG A 12 53.10 -15.41 -5.61
CA ARG A 12 53.85 -14.58 -6.57
C ARG A 12 54.22 -13.29 -5.84
N THR A 13 55.47 -13.21 -5.39
CA THR A 13 56.50 -12.26 -5.89
C THR A 13 56.14 -10.82 -5.49
N SER A 14 56.65 -10.26 -4.39
CA SER A 14 58.03 -9.79 -4.17
C SER A 14 58.55 -8.89 -5.30
N GLU A 15 59.15 -7.76 -4.87
CA GLU A 15 59.89 -6.76 -5.64
C GLU A 15 59.08 -5.58 -6.18
N VAL A 16 58.99 -4.48 -5.39
CA VAL A 16 59.48 -3.14 -5.79
C VAL A 16 59.81 -2.34 -4.50
N LEU A 17 61.11 -2.20 -4.22
CA LEU A 17 61.89 -1.01 -3.82
C LEU A 17 61.09 0.19 -3.23
N GLY A 18 61.45 0.87 -2.13
CA GLY A 18 62.64 0.93 -1.28
C GLY A 18 62.68 2.26 -0.50
N GLY A 19 63.34 2.30 0.67
CA GLY A 19 63.87 3.53 1.34
C GLY A 19 62.84 4.48 1.98
N THR A 20 63.04 5.15 3.13
CA THR A 20 64.18 5.35 4.03
C THR A 20 63.67 5.82 5.40
N SER A 21 64.50 5.57 6.42
CA SER A 21 64.40 5.94 7.84
C SER A 21 64.08 7.43 8.13
N GLY A 22 63.39 7.68 9.25
CA GLY A 22 63.27 9.00 9.87
C GLY A 22 62.45 8.98 11.15
N ARG A 23 63.10 8.69 12.29
CA ARG A 23 62.56 8.80 13.66
C ARG A 23 62.97 10.15 14.25
N VAL A 24 62.02 10.97 14.69
CA VAL A 24 62.24 11.95 15.78
C VAL A 24 60.95 12.11 16.59
N GLU A 25 61.12 12.08 17.91
CA GLU A 25 60.11 12.15 18.97
C GLU A 25 59.54 13.56 19.18
N GLY A 26 58.38 13.60 19.84
CA GLY A 26 58.09 14.61 20.88
C GLY A 26 57.00 15.63 20.56
N GLY A 27 55.99 15.72 21.45
CA GLY A 27 55.18 16.94 21.56
C GLY A 27 53.71 16.73 21.94
N MET A 28 53.45 16.60 23.24
CA MET A 28 52.12 16.70 23.86
C MET A 28 51.47 18.06 23.56
N ARG A 29 50.18 18.09 23.17
CA ARG A 29 49.21 19.14 23.56
C ARG A 29 47.77 18.76 23.20
N THR A 30 46.95 18.77 24.24
CA THR A 30 45.50 18.62 24.25
C THR A 30 44.81 19.78 23.55
N THR A 31 43.79 19.51 22.71
CA THR A 31 42.59 20.36 22.60
C THR A 31 41.42 19.50 22.10
N GLY A 32 40.45 19.29 22.99
CA GLY A 32 39.17 18.69 22.62
C GLY A 32 38.42 19.63 21.69
N ARG A 33 38.24 19.22 20.43
CA ARG A 33 37.32 19.88 19.51
C ARG A 33 36.04 19.05 19.46
N ALA A 34 35.07 19.48 20.27
CA ALA A 34 33.69 19.00 20.21
C ALA A 34 33.23 18.99 18.76
N ARG A 35 32.97 17.78 18.24
CA ARG A 35 32.40 17.55 16.91
C ARG A 35 30.98 18.11 16.97
N ARG A 36 30.81 19.37 16.55
CA ARG A 36 29.48 19.95 16.29
C ARG A 36 28.77 19.00 15.33
N ARG A 37 27.79 18.25 15.85
CA ARG A 37 26.79 17.54 15.06
C ARG A 37 26.15 18.58 14.15
N GLY A 38 26.58 18.61 12.89
CA GLY A 38 25.86 19.31 11.85
C GLY A 38 24.47 18.71 11.82
N LYS A 39 23.47 19.53 12.15
CA LYS A 39 22.06 19.20 11.93
C LYS A 39 21.95 18.94 10.43
N ALA A 40 21.77 17.67 10.05
CA ALA A 40 21.49 17.31 8.67
C ALA A 40 20.28 18.15 8.25
N LYS A 41 20.47 19.00 7.24
CA LYS A 41 19.36 19.69 6.58
C LYS A 41 18.49 18.56 6.02
N GLY A 42 17.23 18.49 6.44
CA GLY A 42 16.27 17.46 6.01
C GLY A 42 16.29 17.33 4.50
N GLY A 43 16.43 16.10 4.01
CA GLY A 43 16.28 15.81 2.60
C GLY A 43 14.86 16.21 2.19
N ALA A 44 14.72 16.89 1.05
CA ALA A 44 13.41 17.16 0.50
C ALA A 44 12.74 15.80 0.19
N ALA A 45 11.52 15.59 0.71
CA ALA A 45 10.72 14.41 0.44
C ALA A 45 10.63 14.16 -1.09
N LEU A 46 11.09 13.00 -1.54
CA LEU A 46 11.06 12.61 -2.94
C LEU A 46 9.62 12.22 -3.31
N ARG A 47 8.91 13.12 -3.99
CA ARG A 47 7.57 12.86 -4.54
C ARG A 47 7.63 12.65 -6.05
N ARG A 48 6.80 11.75 -6.58
CA ARG A 48 6.69 11.48 -8.03
C ARG A 48 5.49 12.15 -8.68
N ASP A 49 5.57 12.37 -9.98
CA ASP A 49 4.39 12.55 -10.82
C ASP A 49 3.60 11.24 -10.88
N ALA A 50 2.28 11.33 -10.92
CA ALA A 50 1.40 10.16 -10.89
C ALA A 50 0.02 10.52 -11.43
N GLY A 51 -0.60 9.53 -12.06
CA GLY A 51 -1.95 9.62 -12.56
C GLY A 51 -2.08 10.02 -14.03
N PRO A 52 -3.28 9.78 -14.60
CA PRO A 52 -3.63 10.18 -15.94
C PRO A 52 -3.53 11.70 -16.12
N VAL A 53 -3.16 12.12 -17.34
CA VAL A 53 -3.08 13.54 -17.73
C VAL A 53 -4.40 14.08 -18.29
N ASP A 54 -5.31 13.17 -18.64
CA ASP A 54 -6.65 13.49 -19.14
C ASP A 54 -7.62 13.84 -18.01
N GLU A 55 -8.67 14.55 -18.40
CA GLU A 55 -9.70 15.04 -17.49
C GLU A 55 -10.36 13.88 -16.74
N ARG A 56 -10.70 14.15 -15.47
CA ARG A 56 -11.34 13.16 -14.61
C ARG A 56 -12.71 12.77 -15.18
N PRO A 57 -13.05 11.48 -15.23
CA PRO A 57 -14.39 11.06 -15.65
C PRO A 57 -15.46 11.58 -14.67
N SER A 58 -16.65 11.86 -15.18
CA SER A 58 -17.80 12.14 -14.32
C SER A 58 -18.29 10.85 -13.67
N TYR A 59 -18.56 10.91 -12.36
CA TYR A 59 -19.14 9.81 -11.59
C TYR A 59 -20.62 10.06 -11.25
N GLU A 60 -21.25 11.06 -11.86
CA GLU A 60 -22.64 11.46 -11.56
C GLU A 60 -23.65 10.33 -11.78
N GLU A 61 -23.47 9.53 -12.84
CA GLU A 61 -24.33 8.37 -13.11
C GLU A 61 -24.20 7.28 -12.03
N LEU A 62 -22.99 7.08 -11.48
CA LEU A 62 -22.76 6.16 -10.37
C LEU A 62 -23.36 6.70 -9.07
N ASP A 63 -23.25 8.00 -8.82
CA ASP A 63 -23.71 8.65 -7.59
C ASP A 63 -25.24 8.77 -7.53
N THR A 64 -25.90 8.94 -8.69
CA THR A 64 -27.36 9.05 -8.78
C THR A 64 -28.06 7.69 -8.72
N ASN A 65 -27.33 6.59 -8.89
CA ASN A 65 -27.88 5.25 -8.73
C ASN A 65 -28.34 5.01 -7.27
N PRO A 66 -29.62 4.67 -7.01
CA PRO A 66 -30.14 4.52 -5.65
C PRO A 66 -29.46 3.43 -4.80
N ILE A 67 -28.98 2.36 -5.43
CA ILE A 67 -28.28 1.26 -4.75
C ILE A 67 -26.89 1.73 -4.31
N ASN A 68 -26.19 2.43 -5.20
CA ASN A 68 -24.89 3.03 -4.90
C ASN A 68 -25.00 4.08 -3.80
N ALA A 69 -26.03 4.94 -3.85
CA ALA A 69 -26.32 5.90 -2.80
C ALA A 69 -26.62 5.24 -1.44
N LEU A 70 -27.27 4.07 -1.44
CA LEU A 70 -27.49 3.30 -0.21
C LEU A 70 -26.17 2.75 0.34
N PHE A 71 -25.35 2.10 -0.49
CA PHE A 71 -24.05 1.56 -0.06
C PHE A 71 -23.11 2.66 0.42
N PHE A 72 -23.05 3.79 -0.29
CA PHE A 72 -22.27 4.95 0.12
C PHE A 72 -22.69 5.44 1.50
N ARG A 73 -24.00 5.61 1.76
CA ARG A 73 -24.50 6.05 3.09
C ARG A 73 -24.14 5.07 4.20
N LEU A 74 -24.33 3.78 3.98
CA LEU A 74 -23.99 2.74 4.96
C LEU A 74 -22.48 2.75 5.27
N PHE A 75 -21.65 2.84 4.23
CA PHE A 75 -20.21 2.93 4.39
C PHE A 75 -19.79 4.19 5.15
N MET A 76 -20.34 5.35 4.76
CA MET A 76 -20.05 6.62 5.42
C MET A 76 -20.43 6.58 6.89
N GLU A 77 -21.62 6.09 7.24
CA GLU A 77 -22.06 5.95 8.64
C GLU A 77 -21.04 5.12 9.45
N LYS A 78 -20.59 3.99 8.91
CA LYS A 78 -19.61 3.11 9.57
C LYS A 78 -18.21 3.71 9.67
N LEU A 79 -17.79 4.45 8.65
CA LEU A 79 -16.51 5.16 8.69
C LEU A 79 -16.55 6.28 9.73
N GLU A 80 -17.60 7.12 9.72
CA GLU A 80 -17.76 8.24 10.66
C GLU A 80 -17.89 7.76 12.10
N GLU A 81 -18.66 6.70 12.36
CA GLU A 81 -18.75 6.04 13.68
C GLU A 81 -17.36 5.60 14.18
N ARG A 82 -16.53 5.06 13.28
CA ARG A 82 -15.20 4.56 13.64
C ARG A 82 -14.19 5.67 13.87
N VAL A 83 -14.25 6.75 13.08
CA VAL A 83 -13.35 7.90 13.17
C VAL A 83 -13.78 8.86 14.29
N GLY A 84 -15.07 8.89 14.63
CA GLY A 84 -15.64 9.86 15.55
C GLY A 84 -15.74 11.27 14.95
N PHE A 85 -15.81 11.37 13.62
CA PHE A 85 -15.90 12.63 12.88
C PHE A 85 -16.81 12.45 11.67
N SER A 86 -17.75 13.39 11.50
CA SER A 86 -18.63 13.48 10.33
C SER A 86 -18.30 14.73 9.52
N SER A 87 -18.20 14.58 8.20
CA SER A 87 -17.91 15.69 7.30
C SER A 87 -19.17 16.52 7.01
N ALA A 88 -19.00 17.84 6.83
CA ALA A 88 -20.06 18.71 6.32
C ALA A 88 -20.09 18.76 4.77
N LEU A 89 -19.06 18.23 4.11
CA LEU A 89 -18.98 18.20 2.65
C LEU A 89 -19.90 17.11 2.09
N PRO A 90 -20.59 17.37 0.96
CA PRO A 90 -21.47 16.39 0.36
C PRO A 90 -20.69 15.28 -0.36
N GLY A 91 -21.32 14.11 -0.47
CA GLY A 91 -20.87 13.03 -1.34
C GLY A 91 -19.43 12.60 -1.09
N TYR A 92 -18.72 12.31 -2.18
CA TYR A 92 -17.38 11.73 -2.13
C TYR A 92 -16.33 12.68 -1.52
N ASP A 93 -16.50 14.00 -1.63
CA ASP A 93 -15.62 14.97 -0.97
C ASP A 93 -15.66 14.81 0.55
N GLY A 94 -16.84 14.54 1.11
CA GLY A 94 -17.00 14.24 2.52
C GLY A 94 -16.30 12.95 2.92
N LEU A 95 -16.42 11.89 2.11
CA LEU A 95 -15.67 10.64 2.30
C LEU A 95 -14.16 10.89 2.39
N ILE A 96 -13.61 11.66 1.45
CA ILE A 96 -12.18 11.97 1.42
C ILE A 96 -11.75 12.80 2.64
N GLU A 97 -12.60 13.71 3.13
CA GLU A 97 -12.32 14.44 4.37
C GLU A 97 -12.27 13.51 5.59
N VAL A 98 -13.22 12.60 5.75
CA VAL A 98 -13.24 11.65 6.88
C VAL A 98 -12.04 10.70 6.81
N VAL A 99 -11.72 10.17 5.62
CA VAL A 99 -10.51 9.35 5.40
C VAL A 99 -9.24 10.14 5.73
N ARG A 100 -9.18 11.42 5.36
CA ARG A 100 -8.05 12.28 5.68
C ARG A 100 -7.92 12.44 7.20
N THR A 101 -9.02 12.68 7.89
CA THR A 101 -9.07 12.78 9.35
C THR A 101 -8.58 11.49 10.02
N LEU A 102 -9.00 10.31 9.55
CA LEU A 102 -8.51 9.01 10.01
C LEU A 102 -6.98 8.92 9.88
N ASN A 103 -6.45 9.17 8.68
CA ASN A 103 -5.02 9.03 8.40
C ASN A 103 -4.15 10.04 9.18
N VAL A 104 -4.62 11.27 9.38
CA VAL A 104 -3.89 12.31 10.13
C VAL A 104 -3.96 12.06 11.64
N GLY A 105 -5.10 11.56 12.13
CA GLY A 105 -5.36 11.27 13.53
C GLY A 105 -4.66 10.02 14.05
N SER A 106 -4.42 9.03 13.19
CA SER A 106 -3.71 7.81 13.57
C SER A 106 -2.22 8.04 13.89
N LYS A 107 -1.70 7.21 14.78
CA LYS A 107 -0.32 7.25 15.29
C LYS A 107 0.65 6.51 14.37
N SER A 108 0.17 5.47 13.69
CA SER A 108 0.97 4.62 12.80
C SER A 108 0.15 4.13 11.60
N SER A 109 0.85 3.63 10.59
CA SER A 109 0.27 2.98 9.42
C SER A 109 -0.47 1.68 9.78
N GLU A 110 0.03 0.93 10.78
CA GLU A 110 -0.66 -0.23 11.37
C GLU A 110 -2.03 0.13 11.93
N GLU A 111 -2.13 1.24 12.67
CA GLU A 111 -3.40 1.69 13.22
C GLU A 111 -4.40 2.03 12.10
N ILE A 112 -3.95 2.73 11.04
CA ILE A 112 -4.78 3.05 9.88
C ILE A 112 -5.30 1.78 9.22
N ARG A 113 -4.43 0.78 9.03
CA ARG A 113 -4.83 -0.49 8.41
C ARG A 113 -5.84 -1.24 9.27
N ALA A 114 -5.59 -1.34 10.57
CA ALA A 114 -6.49 -1.99 11.51
C ALA A 114 -7.86 -1.28 11.57
N LEU A 115 -7.88 0.05 11.61
CA LEU A 115 -9.11 0.83 11.57
C LEU A 115 -9.87 0.62 10.27
N SER A 116 -9.18 0.70 9.13
CA SER A 116 -9.78 0.53 7.80
C SER A 116 -10.35 -0.89 7.61
N LYS A 117 -9.63 -1.91 8.10
CA LYS A 117 -10.11 -3.30 8.11
C LYS A 117 -11.36 -3.46 8.96
N LEU A 118 -11.42 -2.80 10.12
CA LEU A 118 -12.61 -2.80 10.98
C LEU A 118 -13.80 -2.11 10.32
N VAL A 119 -13.58 -1.06 9.54
CA VAL A 119 -14.64 -0.44 8.73
C VAL A 119 -15.15 -1.43 7.69
N LEU A 120 -14.28 -2.16 6.99
CA LEU A 120 -14.72 -3.22 6.06
C LEU A 120 -15.55 -4.30 6.76
N LEU A 121 -15.10 -4.75 7.95
CA LEU A 121 -15.82 -5.73 8.74
C LEU A 121 -17.20 -5.25 9.19
N SER A 122 -17.35 -3.97 9.54
CA SER A 122 -18.61 -3.41 10.03
C SER A 122 -19.67 -3.22 8.94
N LEU A 123 -19.31 -3.37 7.66
CA LEU A 123 -20.26 -3.42 6.54
C LEU A 123 -21.05 -4.73 6.51
N PHE A 124 -20.57 -5.77 7.18
CA PHE A 124 -21.18 -7.09 7.19
C PHE A 124 -21.77 -7.41 8.57
N PRO A 125 -22.86 -8.19 8.64
CA PRO A 125 -23.28 -8.80 9.89
C PRO A 125 -22.12 -9.61 10.51
N PRO A 126 -21.87 -9.56 11.84
CA PRO A 126 -20.70 -10.19 12.46
C PRO A 126 -20.55 -11.70 12.22
N TRP A 127 -21.67 -12.39 11.97
CA TRP A 127 -21.69 -13.82 11.69
C TRP A 127 -21.35 -14.16 10.22
N LEU A 128 -21.45 -13.20 9.29
CA LEU A 128 -21.39 -13.48 7.86
C LEU A 128 -19.97 -13.82 7.37
N PRO A 129 -18.91 -13.02 7.65
CA PRO A 129 -17.55 -13.39 7.22
C PRO A 129 -17.07 -14.77 7.73
N PRO A 130 -17.20 -15.13 9.03
CA PRO A 130 -16.77 -16.45 9.49
C PRO A 130 -17.63 -17.58 8.91
N ALA A 131 -18.93 -17.34 8.70
CA ALA A 131 -19.80 -18.32 8.04
C ALA A 131 -19.39 -18.51 6.57
N PHE A 132 -19.12 -17.43 5.83
CA PHE A 132 -18.64 -17.49 4.45
C PHE A 132 -17.34 -18.30 4.36
N ARG A 133 -16.39 -18.04 5.26
CA ARG A 133 -15.12 -18.76 5.32
C ARG A 133 -15.29 -20.28 5.45
N VAL A 134 -16.22 -20.73 6.29
CA VAL A 134 -16.45 -22.16 6.57
C VAL A 134 -17.31 -22.82 5.50
N MET A 135 -18.32 -22.13 4.97
CA MET A 135 -19.31 -22.70 4.06
C MET A 135 -18.92 -22.59 2.58
N PHE A 136 -18.11 -21.60 2.20
CA PHE A 136 -17.74 -21.32 0.82
C PHE A 136 -16.23 -21.33 0.61
N ALA A 137 -15.48 -20.44 1.28
CA ALA A 137 -14.07 -20.22 0.96
C ALA A 137 -13.21 -21.48 1.09
N LYS A 138 -13.36 -22.21 2.19
CA LYS A 138 -12.63 -23.47 2.43
C LYS A 138 -13.09 -24.65 1.54
N PRO A 139 -14.40 -24.98 1.46
CA PRO A 139 -14.84 -26.14 0.68
C PRO A 139 -14.84 -25.90 -0.84
N PHE A 140 -15.03 -24.65 -1.29
CA PHE A 140 -15.18 -24.28 -2.69
C PHE A 140 -14.38 -23.01 -3.03
N PRO A 141 -13.03 -23.06 -2.99
CA PRO A 141 -12.18 -21.88 -3.17
C PRO A 141 -12.40 -21.19 -4.52
N GLU A 142 -12.42 -21.95 -5.62
CA GLU A 142 -12.60 -21.39 -6.98
C GLU A 142 -13.97 -20.71 -7.16
N LEU A 143 -15.04 -21.32 -6.64
CA LEU A 143 -16.35 -20.71 -6.63
C LEU A 143 -16.36 -19.43 -5.79
N SER A 144 -15.65 -19.44 -4.66
CA SER A 144 -15.56 -18.30 -3.76
C SER A 144 -14.81 -17.12 -4.40
N TYR A 145 -13.75 -17.38 -5.17
CA TYR A 145 -13.05 -16.35 -5.95
C TYR A 145 -13.99 -15.73 -6.98
N LEU A 146 -14.72 -16.55 -7.73
CA LEU A 146 -15.67 -16.07 -8.73
C LEU A 146 -16.79 -15.24 -8.09
N MET A 147 -17.40 -15.74 -7.02
CA MET A 147 -18.48 -15.03 -6.31
C MET A 147 -17.99 -13.67 -5.78
N ASN A 148 -16.81 -13.61 -5.19
CA ASN A 148 -16.29 -12.34 -4.66
C ASN A 148 -15.88 -11.38 -5.77
N ALA A 149 -15.34 -11.85 -6.90
CA ALA A 149 -15.11 -11.00 -8.06
C ALA A 149 -16.41 -10.34 -8.54
N TRP A 150 -17.48 -11.14 -8.72
CA TRP A 150 -18.80 -10.62 -9.10
C TRP A 150 -19.36 -9.64 -8.07
N VAL A 151 -19.32 -9.98 -6.78
CA VAL A 151 -19.85 -9.11 -5.72
C VAL A 151 -19.05 -7.80 -5.63
N THR A 152 -17.72 -7.86 -5.73
CA THR A 152 -16.87 -6.66 -5.75
C THR A 152 -17.18 -5.78 -6.96
N SER A 153 -17.32 -6.36 -8.15
CA SER A 153 -17.68 -5.60 -9.35
C SER A 153 -19.08 -4.98 -9.26
N LEU A 154 -20.06 -5.66 -8.66
CA LEU A 154 -21.43 -5.14 -8.58
C LEU A 154 -21.65 -4.14 -7.43
N CYS A 155 -20.98 -4.31 -6.29
CA CYS A 155 -21.29 -3.58 -5.06
C CYS A 155 -20.27 -2.49 -4.71
N CYS A 156 -19.15 -2.37 -5.44
CA CYS A 156 -18.08 -1.44 -5.09
C CYS A 156 -17.78 -0.37 -6.16
N GLU A 157 -18.56 -0.27 -7.24
CA GLU A 157 -18.36 0.75 -8.28
C GLU A 157 -18.55 2.17 -7.75
N TRP A 158 -19.51 2.38 -6.84
CA TRP A 158 -19.71 3.68 -6.21
C TRP A 158 -18.46 4.20 -5.48
N LEU A 159 -17.64 3.27 -4.97
CA LEU A 159 -16.43 3.58 -4.21
C LEU A 159 -15.22 3.75 -5.12
N MET A 160 -15.05 2.84 -6.08
CA MET A 160 -13.83 2.70 -6.87
C MET A 160 -13.94 3.27 -8.29
N GLY A 161 -15.15 3.47 -8.81
CA GLY A 161 -15.39 3.81 -10.22
C GLY A 161 -15.74 2.58 -11.07
N PRO A 162 -15.83 2.74 -12.42
CA PRO A 162 -16.18 1.68 -13.35
C PRO A 162 -15.29 0.44 -13.21
N THR A 163 -15.92 -0.74 -13.22
CA THR A 163 -15.21 -2.02 -13.10
C THR A 163 -15.55 -2.98 -14.23
N THR A 164 -14.56 -3.80 -14.59
CA THR A 164 -14.71 -4.87 -15.59
C THR A 164 -14.23 -6.19 -14.99
N LEU A 165 -15.06 -7.23 -15.08
CA LEU A 165 -14.68 -8.60 -14.73
C LEU A 165 -13.75 -9.19 -15.79
N ASN A 166 -12.65 -9.79 -15.37
CA ASN A 166 -11.67 -10.39 -16.26
C ASN A 166 -11.10 -11.72 -15.72
N GLU A 167 -10.35 -12.42 -16.57
CA GLU A 167 -9.52 -13.56 -16.17
C GLU A 167 -8.06 -13.09 -16.11
N VAL A 168 -7.37 -13.39 -15.00
CA VAL A 168 -5.96 -13.06 -14.80
C VAL A 168 -5.16 -14.35 -14.76
N GLU A 169 -4.07 -14.42 -15.52
CA GLU A 169 -3.16 -15.56 -15.50
C GLU A 169 -2.11 -15.35 -14.42
N LEU A 170 -2.02 -16.30 -13.48
CA LEU A 170 -1.01 -16.27 -12.42
C LEU A 170 0.36 -16.63 -12.99
N GLU A 171 1.38 -15.83 -12.68
CA GLU A 171 2.77 -16.11 -13.04
C GLU A 171 3.22 -17.47 -12.50
N GLU A 172 2.73 -17.81 -11.30
CA GLU A 172 2.93 -19.12 -10.68
C GLU A 172 2.00 -20.16 -11.30
N GLY A 173 2.51 -20.89 -12.29
CA GLY A 173 1.86 -22.08 -12.84
C GLY A 173 0.82 -21.83 -13.93
N GLY A 174 0.63 -20.59 -14.40
CA GLY A 174 -0.22 -20.27 -15.55
C GLY A 174 -1.72 -20.53 -15.32
N ARG A 175 -2.14 -20.72 -14.06
CA ARG A 175 -3.55 -20.90 -13.72
C ARG A 175 -4.28 -19.58 -13.93
N LYS A 176 -5.40 -19.62 -14.64
CA LYS A 176 -6.31 -18.49 -14.76
C LYS A 176 -7.22 -18.40 -13.56
N VAL A 177 -7.38 -17.20 -13.03
CA VAL A 177 -8.25 -16.92 -11.89
C VAL A 177 -9.14 -15.70 -12.16
N PRO A 178 -10.29 -15.58 -11.47
CA PRO A 178 -11.16 -14.41 -11.62
C PRO A 178 -10.48 -13.12 -11.14
N GLY A 179 -10.70 -12.04 -11.87
CA GLY A 179 -10.24 -10.71 -11.51
C GLY A 179 -11.32 -9.64 -11.68
N VAL A 180 -11.08 -8.50 -11.04
CA VAL A 180 -11.85 -7.27 -11.25
C VAL A 180 -10.85 -6.16 -11.57
N LEU A 181 -10.95 -5.60 -12.77
CA LEU A 181 -10.19 -4.42 -13.16
C LEU A 181 -11.01 -3.18 -12.85
N VAL A 182 -10.51 -2.34 -11.95
CA VAL A 182 -10.97 -0.95 -11.81
C VAL A 182 -10.22 -0.12 -12.84
N GLU A 183 -10.93 0.46 -13.80
CA GLU A 183 -10.30 1.13 -14.95
C GLU A 183 -9.58 2.42 -14.54
N ARG A 184 -10.20 3.19 -13.64
CA ARG A 184 -9.62 4.39 -13.02
C ARG A 184 -10.19 4.55 -11.62
N CYS A 185 -9.37 4.27 -10.63
CA CYS A 185 -9.75 4.20 -9.23
C CYS A 185 -10.06 5.60 -8.67
N ARG A 186 -11.36 5.90 -8.54
CA ARG A 186 -11.88 7.15 -7.97
C ARG A 186 -11.25 7.46 -6.62
N TYR A 187 -11.10 6.44 -5.76
CA TYR A 187 -10.51 6.62 -4.44
C TYR A 187 -9.04 7.07 -4.51
N LEU A 188 -8.23 6.39 -5.32
CA LEU A 188 -6.82 6.73 -5.50
C LEU A 188 -6.65 8.12 -6.11
N GLU A 189 -7.49 8.44 -7.10
CA GLU A 189 -7.47 9.70 -7.81
C GLU A 189 -7.81 10.89 -6.89
N GLU A 190 -8.84 10.75 -6.05
CA GLU A 190 -9.29 11.82 -5.15
C GLU A 190 -8.39 11.96 -3.91
N VAL A 191 -7.91 10.84 -3.36
CA VAL A 191 -7.00 10.89 -2.21
C VAL A 191 -5.62 11.41 -2.61
N GLY A 192 -5.22 11.20 -3.88
CA GLY A 192 -3.99 11.74 -4.46
C GLY A 192 -2.72 11.29 -3.74
N CYS A 193 -2.73 10.13 -3.08
CA CYS A 193 -1.60 9.69 -2.28
C CYS A 193 -1.45 8.16 -2.21
N ALA A 194 -0.32 7.65 -2.72
CA ALA A 194 0.03 6.22 -2.65
C ALA A 194 -0.03 5.65 -1.22
N SER A 195 0.52 6.37 -0.23
CA SER A 195 0.51 5.92 1.17
C SER A 195 -0.91 5.76 1.74
N ALA A 196 -1.85 6.64 1.36
CA ALA A 196 -3.23 6.52 1.81
C ALA A 196 -3.92 5.34 1.11
N CYS A 197 -3.74 5.20 -0.20
CA CYS A 197 -4.23 4.06 -0.99
C CYS A 197 -3.78 2.72 -0.39
N MET A 198 -2.49 2.57 -0.08
CA MET A 198 -1.96 1.34 0.49
C MET A 198 -2.55 1.01 1.86
N ASN A 199 -2.53 1.98 2.77
CA ASN A 199 -2.86 1.74 4.17
C ASN A 199 -4.36 1.77 4.47
N SER A 200 -5.16 2.43 3.62
CA SER A 200 -6.60 2.55 3.84
C SER A 200 -7.42 1.67 2.90
N CYS A 201 -6.85 1.22 1.77
CA CYS A 201 -7.55 0.38 0.80
C CYS A 201 -6.83 -0.96 0.58
N LYS A 202 -5.63 -0.97 -0.02
CA LYS A 202 -4.95 -2.20 -0.47
C LYS A 202 -4.74 -3.22 0.65
N PHE A 203 -3.90 -2.90 1.62
CA PHE A 203 -3.51 -3.85 2.67
C PHE A 203 -4.69 -4.26 3.56
N PRO A 204 -5.57 -3.33 4.01
CA PRO A 204 -6.74 -3.72 4.80
C PRO A 204 -7.69 -4.66 4.07
N THR A 205 -7.89 -4.44 2.77
CA THR A 205 -8.76 -5.30 1.96
C THR A 205 -8.17 -6.69 1.81
N GLN A 206 -6.88 -6.80 1.50
CA GLN A 206 -6.19 -8.10 1.42
C GLN A 206 -6.23 -8.84 2.78
N GLU A 207 -5.99 -8.13 3.88
CA GLU A 207 -6.08 -8.71 5.23
C GLU A 207 -7.51 -9.16 5.57
N PHE A 208 -8.53 -8.39 5.20
CA PHE A 208 -9.94 -8.75 5.39
C PHE A 208 -10.29 -10.04 4.64
N PHE A 209 -9.96 -10.12 3.35
CA PHE A 209 -10.26 -11.32 2.57
C PHE A 209 -9.51 -12.55 3.09
N LYS A 210 -8.22 -12.42 3.41
CA LYS A 210 -7.40 -13.54 3.89
C LYS A 210 -7.80 -14.01 5.29
N GLN A 211 -7.97 -13.09 6.23
CA GLN A 211 -8.16 -13.43 7.65
C GLN A 211 -9.63 -13.70 8.00
N ASP A 212 -10.57 -12.93 7.43
CA ASP A 212 -11.98 -12.95 7.84
C ASP A 212 -12.84 -13.75 6.85
N MET A 213 -12.69 -13.49 5.54
CA MET A 213 -13.43 -14.24 4.49
C MET A 213 -12.76 -15.60 4.16
N GLY A 214 -11.47 -15.74 4.44
CA GLY A 214 -10.71 -16.97 4.26
C GLY A 214 -10.34 -17.31 2.81
N LEU A 215 -10.16 -16.29 1.96
CA LEU A 215 -9.75 -16.44 0.57
C LEU A 215 -8.62 -15.47 0.24
N ASP A 216 -7.77 -15.87 -0.70
CA ASP A 216 -6.66 -15.02 -1.15
C ASP A 216 -7.13 -14.02 -2.22
N VAL A 217 -6.64 -12.78 -2.09
CA VAL A 217 -6.77 -11.75 -3.11
C VAL A 217 -5.53 -10.86 -3.04
N THR A 218 -5.05 -10.43 -4.20
CA THR A 218 -4.01 -9.40 -4.32
C THR A 218 -4.57 -8.21 -5.08
N LEU A 219 -4.33 -7.01 -4.56
CA LEU A 219 -4.70 -5.74 -5.19
C LEU A 219 -3.45 -5.12 -5.79
N GLU A 220 -3.48 -4.85 -7.09
CA GLU A 220 -2.37 -4.35 -7.89
C GLU A 220 -2.74 -2.97 -8.44
N PRO A 221 -2.53 -1.89 -7.66
CA PRO A 221 -2.76 -0.54 -8.14
C PRO A 221 -1.66 -0.12 -9.12
N ASN A 222 -2.06 0.44 -10.26
CA ASN A 222 -1.16 1.14 -11.16
C ASN A 222 -1.21 2.64 -10.84
N TYR A 223 -0.07 3.19 -10.42
CA TYR A 223 0.02 4.58 -10.00
C TYR A 223 0.29 5.56 -11.16
N ASP A 224 0.44 5.06 -12.38
CA ASP A 224 0.62 5.87 -13.59
C ASP A 224 -0.75 6.20 -14.23
N ASP A 225 -1.66 5.23 -14.34
CA ASP A 225 -2.99 5.42 -14.93
C ASP A 225 -4.15 5.38 -13.91
N PHE A 226 -3.85 5.10 -12.64
CA PHE A 226 -4.81 4.93 -11.54
C PHE A 226 -5.75 3.73 -11.68
N SER A 227 -5.50 2.80 -12.60
CA SER A 227 -6.18 1.51 -12.60
C SER A 227 -5.80 0.67 -11.38
N CYS A 228 -6.64 -0.31 -11.02
CA CYS A 228 -6.35 -1.25 -9.94
C CYS A 228 -6.92 -2.62 -10.26
N GLN A 229 -6.05 -3.63 -10.34
CA GLN A 229 -6.45 -5.00 -10.61
C GLN A 229 -6.61 -5.76 -9.28
N PHE A 230 -7.80 -6.31 -9.06
CA PHE A 230 -8.05 -7.32 -8.03
C PHE A 230 -7.82 -8.70 -8.64
N VAL A 231 -6.96 -9.50 -8.04
CA VAL A 231 -6.65 -10.86 -8.49
C VAL A 231 -7.10 -11.83 -7.40
N PHE A 232 -8.30 -12.41 -7.56
CA PHE A 232 -8.83 -13.37 -6.60
C PHE A 232 -8.16 -14.72 -6.79
N GLY A 233 -7.70 -15.35 -5.71
CA GLY A 233 -6.91 -16.59 -5.75
C GLY A 233 -5.40 -16.40 -5.89
N LYS A 234 -4.91 -15.15 -5.87
CA LYS A 234 -3.48 -14.81 -5.73
C LYS A 234 -3.18 -14.42 -4.28
N GLU A 235 -2.25 -15.12 -3.65
CA GLU A 235 -1.79 -14.78 -2.30
C GLU A 235 -1.06 -13.43 -2.30
N ALA A 236 -1.47 -12.54 -1.39
CA ALA A 236 -0.83 -11.25 -1.22
C ALA A 236 0.62 -11.43 -0.72
N PRO A 237 1.61 -10.72 -1.31
CA PRO A 237 2.98 -10.79 -0.85
C PRO A 237 3.12 -10.21 0.56
N PRO A 238 4.20 -10.57 1.28
CA PRO A 238 4.60 -9.86 2.50
C PRO A 238 4.73 -8.35 2.25
N LEU A 239 4.43 -7.54 3.26
CA LEU A 239 4.42 -6.07 3.14
C LEU A 239 5.76 -5.51 2.67
N GLU A 240 6.86 -6.11 3.10
CA GLU A 240 8.22 -5.70 2.79
C GLU A 240 8.62 -5.99 1.34
N GLU A 241 7.93 -6.94 0.70
CA GLU A 241 8.17 -7.40 -0.66
C GLU A 241 7.15 -6.82 -1.66
N ASP A 242 6.11 -6.14 -1.17
CA ASP A 242 5.07 -5.55 -2.01
C ASP A 242 5.59 -4.33 -2.79
N GLU A 243 5.42 -4.35 -4.11
CA GLU A 243 5.88 -3.28 -5.01
C GLU A 243 5.23 -1.91 -4.70
N ALA A 244 4.03 -1.89 -4.12
CA ALA A 244 3.40 -0.65 -3.68
C ALA A 244 4.27 0.06 -2.62
N CYS A 245 4.99 -0.71 -1.79
CA CYS A 245 5.93 -0.18 -0.82
C CYS A 245 7.17 0.47 -1.46
N ALA A 246 7.50 0.15 -2.71
CA ALA A 246 8.52 0.83 -3.48
C ALA A 246 8.04 2.14 -4.14
N THR A 247 6.73 2.40 -4.17
CA THR A 247 6.21 3.59 -4.84
C THR A 247 6.26 4.83 -3.95
N LEU A 248 6.97 5.88 -4.40
CA LEU A 248 6.98 7.20 -3.77
C LEU A 248 5.59 7.85 -3.73
N CYS A 249 5.34 8.72 -2.75
CA CYS A 249 4.11 9.51 -2.73
C CYS A 249 4.02 10.46 -3.92
N PHE A 250 2.79 10.84 -4.27
CA PHE A 250 2.56 11.73 -5.39
C PHE A 250 2.82 13.18 -5.00
N LYS A 251 3.17 14.03 -5.97
CA LYS A 251 3.34 15.48 -5.73
C LYS A 251 2.07 16.10 -5.13
N GLN A 252 0.90 15.66 -5.59
CA GLN A 252 -0.43 16.07 -5.12
C GLN A 252 -0.81 15.52 -3.73
N CYS A 253 -0.02 14.66 -3.09
CA CYS A 253 -0.34 14.12 -1.77
C CYS A 253 -0.32 15.24 -0.71
N THR A 254 -1.47 15.54 -0.11
CA THR A 254 -1.62 16.61 0.88
C THR A 254 -1.42 16.14 2.33
N PHE A 255 -1.13 14.85 2.54
CA PHE A 255 -0.96 14.29 3.87
C PHE A 255 0.32 14.81 4.55
N PRO A 256 0.21 15.49 5.72
CA PRO A 256 1.34 16.12 6.40
C PRO A 256 2.34 15.14 7.01
N LYS A 257 2.00 13.84 7.08
CA LYS A 257 2.84 12.79 7.65
C LYS A 257 3.00 11.60 6.70
N ALA A 258 2.97 11.84 5.39
CA ALA A 258 3.07 10.78 4.37
C ALA A 258 4.25 9.81 4.60
N GLY A 259 5.37 10.30 5.11
CA GLY A 259 6.51 9.49 5.54
C GLY A 259 6.25 8.53 6.70
N LYS A 260 5.54 9.00 7.73
CA LYS A 260 5.14 8.17 8.88
C LYS A 260 4.12 7.11 8.50
N LEU A 261 3.29 7.37 7.49
CA LEU A 261 2.40 6.36 6.91
C LEU A 261 3.15 5.20 6.24
N ARG A 262 4.47 5.31 6.07
CA ARG A 262 5.34 4.28 5.48
C ARG A 262 6.36 3.75 6.47
N GLU A 263 6.37 4.26 7.70
CA GLU A 263 7.31 3.86 8.75
C GLU A 263 7.06 2.41 9.17
N GLY A 264 8.12 1.60 9.23
CA GLY A 264 8.04 0.17 9.55
C GLY A 264 7.54 -0.74 8.42
N LEU A 265 6.99 -0.18 7.34
CA LEU A 265 6.39 -0.94 6.23
C LEU A 265 7.33 -1.05 5.03
N CYS A 266 7.92 0.08 4.63
CA CYS A 266 8.66 0.17 3.39
C CYS A 266 10.14 0.53 3.65
N PRO A 267 11.07 0.10 2.78
CA PRO A 267 12.48 0.49 2.86
C PRO A 267 12.65 2.00 3.05
N SER A 268 13.66 2.43 3.82
CA SER A 268 13.87 3.84 4.17
C SER A 268 13.95 4.78 2.98
N GLN A 269 14.46 4.30 1.85
CA GLN A 269 14.57 5.09 0.61
C GLN A 269 13.22 5.49 -0.01
N TYR A 270 12.13 4.82 0.38
CA TYR A 270 10.78 5.11 -0.09
C TYR A 270 9.94 5.80 0.99
N ARG A 271 10.53 6.16 2.13
CA ARG A 271 9.88 6.95 3.17
C ARG A 271 10.16 8.42 2.89
N ASP A 272 9.11 9.20 2.71
CA ASP A 272 9.24 10.66 2.68
C ASP A 272 9.79 11.13 4.04
N GLU A 273 11.02 11.61 4.12
CA GLU A 273 11.50 12.24 5.35
C GLU A 273 10.74 13.57 5.52
N ASN A 274 9.95 13.70 6.60
CA ASN A 274 9.32 14.96 6.99
C ASN A 274 9.79 15.37 8.39
#